data_AF-A0A1W4XR54-F1
#
_entry.id   AF-A0A1W4XR54-F1
#
_cell.length_a   1.000
_cell.length_b   1.000
_cell.length_c   1.000
_cell.angle_alpha   90.00
_cell.angle_beta   90.00
_cell.angle_gamma   90.00
#
_symmetry.space_group_name_H-M   'P 1'
#
loop_
_entity.id
_entity.type
_entity.pdbx_description
1 polymer ?
#
loop_
_entity_poly.entity_id
_entity_poly.type
_entity_poly.pdbx_seq_one_letter_code
_entity_poly.pdbx_strand_id
1 'polypeptide(L)'
;MTKTILGYQTGFPRPFWSDGGFYNTNPSVDSLYGRATQRSTINSILGLNSNDTRYIQPTNNFFLTRGHFAAKADFIFGAQHRLTFYFVNAAPQFQTFNGGNWNTLENNVRSFSANRQLDLVIYTGGHGVTSLPDVNGNQQDLYLYKDSNNNYAISVPRLYWKVLYEPENKTAIAFVGVNNPYQLIREKDILCTNICSQVNWLTWKANDNTLGYSYCCDVRELRGNVTNIPNFTVNGILL
;
A
#
# COMPACT_ATOMS: atom_id res chain seq x y z
N MET A 1 -1.79 -14.30 -9.45
CA MET A 1 -2.12 -13.61 -10.71
C MET A 1 -1.88 -14.58 -11.85
N THR A 2 -2.82 -14.69 -12.79
CA THR A 2 -2.69 -15.64 -13.90
C THR A 2 -2.20 -14.98 -15.19
N LYS A 3 -1.56 -15.73 -16.08
CA LYS A 3 -1.14 -15.25 -17.40
C LYS A 3 -2.28 -14.70 -18.26
N THR A 4 -3.52 -15.08 -18.00
CA THR A 4 -4.71 -14.54 -18.70
C THR A 4 -5.32 -13.32 -18.00
N ILE A 5 -4.58 -12.66 -17.08
CA ILE A 5 -5.12 -11.61 -16.21
C ILE A 5 -5.80 -10.46 -16.95
N LEU A 6 -5.42 -10.16 -18.19
CA LEU A 6 -6.08 -9.13 -19.00
C LEU A 6 -7.53 -9.46 -19.40
N GLY A 7 -7.97 -10.71 -19.24
CA GLY A 7 -9.36 -11.13 -19.39
C GLY A 7 -10.24 -10.91 -18.16
N TYR A 8 -9.77 -10.17 -17.15
CA TYR A 8 -10.55 -9.88 -15.95
C TYR A 8 -11.83 -9.08 -16.25
N GLN A 9 -12.88 -9.31 -15.47
CA GLN A 9 -14.13 -8.57 -15.63
C GLN A 9 -13.95 -7.08 -15.32
N THR A 10 -14.09 -6.24 -16.34
CA THR A 10 -14.05 -4.78 -16.19
C THR A 10 -15.40 -4.26 -15.70
N GLY A 11 -15.40 -3.14 -14.96
CA GLY A 11 -16.64 -2.48 -14.54
C GLY A 11 -17.50 -3.25 -13.51
N PHE A 12 -17.10 -4.43 -13.04
CA PHE A 12 -17.88 -5.20 -12.07
C PHE A 12 -18.18 -4.36 -10.81
N PRO A 13 -19.42 -4.35 -10.27
CA PRO A 13 -19.79 -3.48 -9.16
C PRO A 13 -18.92 -3.67 -7.91
N ARG A 14 -18.60 -2.56 -7.24
CA ARG A 14 -17.87 -2.56 -5.96
C ARG A 14 -18.89 -2.73 -4.81
N PRO A 15 -18.74 -3.73 -3.93
CA PRO A 15 -19.57 -3.82 -2.74
C PRO A 15 -19.16 -2.75 -1.70
N PHE A 16 -19.96 -2.61 -0.65
CA PHE A 16 -19.52 -1.92 0.57
C PHE A 16 -18.38 -2.69 1.25
N TRP A 17 -17.58 -1.98 2.02
CA TRP A 17 -16.51 -2.59 2.82
C TRP A 17 -17.07 -3.24 4.08
N SER A 18 -16.45 -4.34 4.50
CA SER A 18 -16.80 -5.07 5.72
C SER A 18 -15.56 -5.28 6.59
N ASP A 19 -15.70 -5.07 7.90
CA ASP A 19 -14.65 -5.41 8.87
C ASP A 19 -14.78 -6.83 9.43
N GLY A 20 -15.93 -7.49 9.19
CA GLY A 20 -16.22 -8.82 9.71
C GLY A 20 -16.13 -8.94 11.24
N GLY A 21 -16.22 -7.83 11.98
CA GLY A 21 -16.03 -7.81 13.43
C GLY A 21 -14.57 -7.97 13.90
N PHE A 22 -13.58 -7.88 13.01
CA PHE A 22 -12.17 -8.09 13.38
C PHE A 22 -11.60 -6.96 14.25
N TYR A 23 -11.89 -5.70 13.91
CA TYR A 23 -11.21 -4.54 14.51
C TYR A 23 -11.88 -3.99 15.78
N ASN A 24 -13.16 -4.29 16.01
CA ASN A 24 -13.92 -3.86 17.19
C ASN A 24 -13.77 -2.36 17.56
N THR A 25 -13.76 -1.47 16.57
CA THR A 25 -13.65 -0.02 16.79
C THR A 25 -15.02 0.67 16.90
N ASN A 26 -15.07 1.75 17.67
CA ASN A 26 -16.19 2.70 17.65
C ASN A 26 -15.64 4.13 17.45
N PRO A 27 -15.92 4.80 16.31
CA PRO A 27 -16.85 4.41 15.23
C PRO A 27 -16.34 3.26 14.36
N SER A 28 -17.19 2.77 13.45
CA SER A 28 -16.85 1.68 12.53
C SER A 28 -15.62 1.99 11.66
N VAL A 29 -14.89 0.97 11.24
CA VAL A 29 -13.67 1.13 10.43
C VAL A 29 -13.93 1.97 9.17
N ASP A 30 -15.09 1.78 8.53
CA ASP A 30 -15.46 2.54 7.34
C ASP A 30 -15.58 4.05 7.61
N SER A 31 -16.10 4.41 8.78
CA SER A 31 -16.25 5.80 9.21
C SER A 31 -14.91 6.46 9.57
N LEU A 32 -13.92 5.67 10.01
CA LEU A 32 -12.55 6.17 10.27
C LEU A 32 -11.87 6.68 9.00
N TYR A 33 -12.20 6.10 7.84
CA TYR A 33 -11.73 6.57 6.55
C TYR A 33 -12.49 7.81 6.02
N GLY A 34 -13.48 8.34 6.74
CA GLY A 34 -14.07 9.64 6.39
C GLY A 34 -13.06 10.78 6.59
N ARG A 35 -12.91 11.70 5.61
CA ARG A 35 -11.89 12.77 5.67
C ARG A 35 -11.97 13.62 6.95
N ALA A 36 -13.18 13.92 7.43
CA ALA A 36 -13.36 14.68 8.67
C ALA A 36 -12.88 13.88 9.90
N THR A 37 -13.20 12.59 9.97
CA THR A 37 -12.74 11.67 11.02
C THR A 37 -11.22 11.50 10.99
N GLN A 38 -10.65 11.28 9.81
CA GLN A 38 -9.20 11.21 9.60
C GLN A 38 -8.52 12.48 10.11
N ARG A 39 -9.03 13.66 9.71
CA ARG A 39 -8.48 14.95 10.10
C ARG A 39 -8.51 15.14 11.61
N SER A 40 -9.67 14.93 12.24
CA SER A 40 -9.83 15.04 13.69
C SER A 40 -8.84 14.12 14.43
N THR A 41 -8.75 12.86 13.99
CA THR A 41 -7.90 11.84 14.61
C THR A 41 -6.42 12.17 14.45
N ILE A 42 -5.96 12.43 13.22
CA ILE A 42 -4.55 12.74 12.92
C ILE A 42 -4.14 14.05 13.58
N ASN A 43 -4.98 15.08 13.56
CA ASN A 43 -4.65 16.34 14.23
C ASN A 43 -4.57 16.19 15.76
N SER A 44 -5.43 15.35 16.36
CA SER A 44 -5.33 14.99 17.79
C SER A 44 -4.04 14.23 18.13
N ILE A 45 -3.51 13.42 17.21
CA ILE A 45 -2.20 12.77 17.36
C ILE A 45 -1.08 13.82 17.32
N LEU A 46 -1.17 14.76 16.37
CA LEU A 46 -0.13 15.76 16.10
C LEU A 46 -0.24 17.02 17.00
N GLY A 47 -1.21 17.10 17.90
CA GLY A 47 -1.48 18.29 18.71
C GLY A 47 -1.96 19.51 17.92
N LEU A 48 -2.43 19.32 16.67
CA LEU A 48 -2.92 20.38 15.79
C LEU A 48 -4.38 20.73 16.10
N ASN A 49 -4.85 21.87 15.59
CA ASN A 49 -6.28 22.19 15.61
C ASN A 49 -7.09 21.11 14.87
N SER A 50 -8.23 20.68 15.41
CA SER A 50 -9.04 19.59 14.84
C SER A 50 -9.49 19.82 13.39
N ASN A 51 -9.55 21.07 12.95
CA ASN A 51 -9.93 21.46 11.58
C ASN A 51 -8.73 21.80 10.67
N ASP A 52 -7.49 21.71 11.14
CA ASP A 52 -6.30 21.94 10.30
C ASP A 52 -6.29 20.98 9.10
N THR A 53 -6.14 21.52 7.90
CA THR A 53 -6.25 20.79 6.64
C THR A 53 -4.90 20.43 6.02
N ARG A 54 -3.78 20.76 6.67
CA ARG A 54 -2.42 20.59 6.13
C ARG A 54 -2.13 19.17 5.65
N TYR A 55 -2.52 18.17 6.45
CA TYR A 55 -2.23 16.76 6.17
C TYR A 55 -3.43 15.97 5.62
N ILE A 56 -4.65 16.37 5.96
CA ILE A 56 -5.88 15.76 5.46
C ILE A 56 -6.79 16.83 4.88
N GLN A 57 -6.70 16.97 3.57
CA GLN A 57 -7.39 18.01 2.83
C GLN A 57 -8.85 17.65 2.54
N PRO A 58 -9.74 18.64 2.39
CA PRO A 58 -11.17 18.38 2.19
C PRO A 58 -11.50 17.87 0.78
N THR A 59 -10.76 18.30 -0.26
CA THR A 59 -11.19 18.14 -1.66
C THR A 59 -10.21 17.44 -2.59
N ASN A 60 -8.89 17.49 -2.33
CA ASN A 60 -7.89 16.91 -3.24
C ASN A 60 -7.43 15.50 -2.81
N ASN A 61 -6.32 15.00 -3.36
CA ASN A 61 -5.82 13.64 -3.13
C ASN A 61 -4.97 13.47 -1.86
N PHE A 62 -4.87 14.50 -1.01
CA PHE A 62 -4.14 14.41 0.25
C PHE A 62 -5.06 13.94 1.40
N PHE A 63 -5.35 12.65 1.38
CA PHE A 63 -6.13 11.94 2.40
C PHE A 63 -5.82 10.43 2.30
N LEU A 64 -6.15 9.66 3.33
CA LEU A 64 -5.95 8.22 3.34
C LEU A 64 -7.15 7.51 2.70
N THR A 65 -6.87 6.54 1.83
CA THR A 65 -7.84 5.62 1.25
C THR A 65 -7.58 4.19 1.71
N ARG A 66 -8.55 3.32 1.43
CA ARG A 66 -8.49 1.88 1.71
C ARG A 66 -7.60 1.24 0.63
N GLY A 67 -6.29 1.23 0.87
CA GLY A 67 -5.30 0.65 -0.04
C GLY A 67 -5.37 -0.87 0.05
N HIS A 68 -5.75 -1.53 -1.04
CA HIS A 68 -5.88 -2.99 -1.08
C HIS A 68 -4.50 -3.66 -1.07
N PHE A 69 -4.36 -4.78 -0.35
CA PHE A 69 -3.20 -5.68 -0.47
C PHE A 69 -3.36 -6.62 -1.67
N ALA A 70 -4.49 -7.34 -1.74
CA ALA A 70 -4.93 -8.04 -2.93
C ALA A 70 -5.91 -7.14 -3.69
N ALA A 71 -5.45 -6.55 -4.80
CA ALA A 71 -6.24 -5.61 -5.57
C ALA A 71 -7.38 -6.31 -6.32
N LYS A 72 -8.53 -5.63 -6.40
CA LYS A 72 -9.71 -6.11 -7.13
C LYS A 72 -9.35 -6.61 -8.55
N ALA A 73 -8.56 -5.84 -9.29
CA ALA A 73 -8.22 -6.11 -10.68
C ALA A 73 -7.19 -7.26 -10.86
N ASP A 74 -6.65 -7.82 -9.77
CA ASP A 74 -5.72 -8.97 -9.82
C ASP A 74 -6.46 -10.32 -9.90
N PHE A 75 -7.79 -10.29 -9.99
CA PHE A 75 -8.66 -11.47 -10.08
C PHE A 75 -9.54 -11.41 -11.33
N ILE A 76 -9.81 -12.55 -11.94
CA ILE A 76 -10.59 -12.63 -13.19
C ILE A 76 -12.08 -12.42 -12.91
N PHE A 77 -12.61 -13.09 -11.88
CA PHE A 77 -14.06 -13.19 -11.66
C PHE A 77 -14.57 -12.20 -10.61
N GLY A 78 -15.77 -11.68 -10.83
CA GLY A 78 -16.45 -10.73 -9.96
C GLY A 78 -16.74 -11.28 -8.57
N ALA A 79 -16.93 -12.59 -8.42
CA ALA A 79 -17.02 -13.22 -7.11
C ALA A 79 -15.74 -12.99 -6.28
N GLN A 80 -14.57 -13.13 -6.91
CA GLN A 80 -13.28 -12.85 -6.26
C GLN A 80 -13.10 -11.35 -6.01
N HIS A 81 -13.58 -10.49 -6.91
CA HIS A 81 -13.56 -9.03 -6.71
C HIS A 81 -14.26 -8.62 -5.41
N ARG A 82 -15.39 -9.24 -5.07
CA ARG A 82 -16.12 -8.92 -3.84
C ARG A 82 -15.33 -9.28 -2.59
N LEU A 83 -14.54 -10.35 -2.64
CA LEU A 83 -13.71 -10.79 -1.52
C LEU A 83 -12.55 -9.83 -1.20
N THR A 84 -12.22 -8.89 -2.10
CA THR A 84 -11.14 -7.93 -1.85
C THR A 84 -11.57 -6.75 -0.97
N PHE A 85 -12.87 -6.58 -0.69
CA PHE A 85 -13.44 -5.43 0.04
C PHE A 85 -13.61 -5.68 1.54
N TYR A 86 -12.81 -6.57 2.11
CA TYR A 86 -12.70 -6.71 3.57
C TYR A 86 -11.57 -5.84 4.10
N PHE A 87 -11.77 -5.17 5.23
CA PHE A 87 -10.74 -4.29 5.80
C PHE A 87 -9.45 -5.02 6.18
N VAL A 88 -9.52 -6.32 6.48
CA VAL A 88 -8.32 -7.16 6.69
C VAL A 88 -7.43 -7.27 5.44
N ASN A 89 -7.97 -7.01 4.26
CA ASN A 89 -7.24 -6.93 2.99
C ASN A 89 -6.81 -5.49 2.63
N ALA A 90 -6.93 -4.53 3.55
CA ALA A 90 -6.55 -3.16 3.29
C ALA A 90 -5.81 -2.51 4.45
N ALA A 91 -5.05 -1.48 4.13
CA ALA A 91 -4.46 -0.58 5.10
C ALA A 91 -4.55 0.88 4.62
N PRO A 92 -4.42 1.85 5.53
CA PRO A 92 -4.50 3.27 5.17
C PRO A 92 -3.36 3.69 4.25
N GLN A 93 -3.71 4.12 3.04
CA GLN A 93 -2.75 4.51 2.01
C GLN A 93 -3.08 5.91 1.52
N PHE A 94 -2.11 6.82 1.44
CA PHE A 94 -2.36 8.15 0.90
C PHE A 94 -2.83 8.05 -0.55
N GLN A 95 -3.90 8.78 -0.89
CA GLN A 95 -4.50 8.66 -2.22
C GLN A 95 -3.57 9.11 -3.34
N THR A 96 -2.64 10.04 -3.07
CA THR A 96 -1.60 10.41 -4.03
C THR A 96 -0.66 9.24 -4.36
N PHE A 97 -0.37 8.36 -3.40
CA PHE A 97 0.41 7.14 -3.59
C PHE A 97 -0.42 6.01 -4.18
N ASN A 98 -1.57 5.69 -3.57
CA ASN A 98 -2.48 4.62 -4.00
C ASN A 98 -2.91 4.83 -5.47
N GLY A 99 -3.38 6.03 -5.80
CA GLY A 99 -3.76 6.39 -7.18
C GLY A 99 -2.58 6.78 -8.08
N GLY A 100 -1.38 6.91 -7.52
CA GLY A 100 -0.14 7.27 -8.22
C GLY A 100 0.71 6.06 -8.56
N ASN A 101 1.92 6.00 -8.02
CA ASN A 101 2.89 4.96 -8.38
C ASN A 101 2.42 3.55 -8.00
N TRP A 102 1.61 3.38 -6.95
CA TRP A 102 1.09 2.07 -6.58
C TRP A 102 0.13 1.50 -7.62
N ASN A 103 -0.87 2.29 -8.05
CA ASN A 103 -1.77 1.89 -9.14
C ASN A 103 -1.01 1.67 -10.46
N THR A 104 -0.02 2.50 -10.77
CA THR A 104 0.82 2.29 -11.97
C THR A 104 1.60 0.98 -11.90
N LEU A 105 2.21 0.66 -10.74
CA LEU A 105 2.86 -0.63 -10.51
C LEU A 105 1.88 -1.78 -10.75
N GLU A 106 0.71 -1.76 -10.13
CA GLU A 106 -0.27 -2.83 -10.26
C GLU A 106 -0.73 -3.05 -11.71
N ASN A 107 -0.93 -1.98 -12.48
CA ASN A 107 -1.25 -2.08 -13.91
C ASN A 107 -0.08 -2.68 -14.71
N ASN A 108 1.14 -2.24 -14.45
CA ASN A 108 2.33 -2.75 -15.13
C ASN A 108 2.57 -4.24 -14.82
N VAL A 109 2.35 -4.68 -13.57
CA VAL A 109 2.47 -6.08 -13.17
C VAL A 109 1.46 -6.98 -13.92
N ARG A 110 0.21 -6.52 -14.06
CA ARG A 110 -0.81 -7.25 -14.85
C ARG A 110 -0.39 -7.38 -16.32
N SER A 111 0.05 -6.27 -16.93
CA SER A 111 0.54 -6.29 -18.31
C SER A 111 1.78 -7.16 -18.48
N PHE A 112 2.73 -7.10 -17.54
CA PHE A 112 3.94 -7.91 -17.55
C PHE A 112 3.62 -9.41 -17.49
N SER A 113 2.79 -9.84 -16.53
CA SER A 113 2.36 -11.23 -16.39
C SER A 113 1.67 -11.75 -17.66
N ALA A 114 0.79 -10.95 -18.27
CA ALA A 114 0.12 -11.35 -19.50
C ALA A 114 1.05 -11.38 -20.71
N ASN A 115 1.89 -10.35 -20.90
CA ASN A 115 2.80 -10.28 -22.05
C ASN A 115 3.86 -11.39 -22.01
N ARG A 116 4.33 -11.76 -20.80
CA ARG A 116 5.30 -12.83 -20.60
C ARG A 116 4.66 -14.21 -20.45
N GLN A 117 3.33 -14.31 -20.47
CA GLN A 117 2.57 -15.54 -20.28
C GLN A 117 2.88 -16.27 -18.96
N LEU A 118 3.05 -15.53 -17.87
CA LEU A 118 3.46 -16.05 -16.56
C LEU A 118 2.28 -16.16 -15.60
N ASP A 119 2.19 -17.31 -14.92
CA ASP A 119 1.38 -17.45 -13.71
C ASP A 119 2.25 -17.09 -12.49
N LEU A 120 1.83 -16.06 -11.76
CA LEU A 120 2.61 -15.47 -10.66
C LEU A 120 1.89 -15.67 -9.32
N VAL A 121 2.66 -15.96 -8.28
CA VAL A 121 2.24 -15.79 -6.89
C VAL A 121 2.60 -14.37 -6.46
N ILE A 122 1.61 -13.61 -6.01
CA ILE A 122 1.79 -12.22 -5.57
C ILE A 122 1.65 -12.17 -4.07
N TYR A 123 2.66 -11.61 -3.41
CA TYR A 123 2.60 -11.26 -1.98
C TYR A 123 2.59 -9.75 -1.85
N THR A 124 1.72 -9.21 -1.01
CA THR A 124 1.66 -7.76 -0.73
C THR A 124 1.55 -7.55 0.77
N GLY A 125 2.20 -6.51 1.30
CA GLY A 125 2.05 -6.14 2.69
C GLY A 125 2.49 -4.73 2.99
N GLY A 126 2.32 -4.33 4.25
CA GLY A 126 2.85 -3.10 4.83
C GLY A 126 4.07 -3.37 5.70
N HIS A 127 4.89 -2.34 5.92
CA HIS A 127 6.02 -2.37 6.84
C HIS A 127 6.18 -1.02 7.57
N GLY A 128 6.35 -1.07 8.89
CA GLY A 128 6.49 0.08 9.78
C GLY A 128 5.24 0.98 9.83
N VAL A 129 5.32 2.05 10.62
CA VAL A 129 4.27 3.08 10.72
C VAL A 129 4.80 4.40 10.18
N THR A 130 3.99 5.08 9.36
CA THR A 130 4.35 6.39 8.81
C THR A 130 4.20 7.45 9.89
N SER A 131 4.98 8.53 9.80
CA SER A 131 5.00 9.58 10.81
C SER A 131 4.88 10.98 10.19
N LEU A 132 4.34 11.93 10.95
CA LEU A 132 4.34 13.36 10.63
C LEU A 132 4.78 14.18 11.84
N PRO A 133 5.34 15.39 11.65
CA PRO A 133 5.72 16.23 12.77
C PRO A 133 4.47 16.76 13.51
N ASP A 134 4.51 16.70 14.83
CA ASP A 134 3.56 17.40 15.70
C ASP A 134 3.80 18.91 15.73
N VAL A 135 2.99 19.64 16.51
CA VAL A 135 3.13 21.09 16.72
C VAL A 135 4.50 21.53 17.22
N ASN A 136 5.28 20.65 17.84
CA ASN A 136 6.62 20.92 18.34
C ASN A 136 7.72 20.44 17.38
N GLY A 137 7.34 19.86 16.23
CA GLY A 137 8.26 19.32 15.23
C GLY A 137 8.69 17.87 15.47
N ASN A 138 8.23 17.21 16.53
CA ASN A 138 8.59 15.82 16.82
C ASN A 138 7.75 14.86 15.97
N GLN A 139 8.37 13.80 15.46
CA GLN A 139 7.67 12.82 14.63
C GLN A 139 6.73 11.96 15.47
N GLN A 140 5.45 11.91 15.09
CA GLN A 140 4.44 11.04 15.70
C GLN A 140 3.93 10.03 14.67
N ASP A 141 3.79 8.78 15.10
CA ASP A 141 3.24 7.69 14.27
C ASP A 141 1.74 7.90 14.03
N LEU A 142 1.30 7.61 12.81
CA LEU A 142 -0.08 7.83 12.40
C LEU A 142 -0.94 6.57 12.53
N TYR A 143 -2.15 6.78 13.02
CA TYR A 143 -3.19 5.76 13.18
C TYR A 143 -4.54 6.34 12.74
N LEU A 144 -5.41 5.51 12.17
CA LEU A 144 -6.78 5.93 11.84
C LEU A 144 -7.71 5.94 13.05
N TYR A 145 -7.30 5.33 14.16
CA TYR A 145 -8.07 5.26 15.38
C TYR A 145 -7.23 5.70 16.58
N LYS A 146 -7.83 6.54 17.42
CA LYS A 146 -7.35 6.94 18.73
C LYS A 146 -8.56 7.10 19.65
N ASP A 147 -8.60 6.39 20.77
CA ASP A 147 -9.65 6.56 21.78
C ASP A 147 -9.27 7.59 22.86
N SER A 148 -10.17 7.83 23.82
CA SER A 148 -9.95 8.78 24.92
C SER A 148 -8.83 8.38 25.89
N ASN A 149 -8.45 7.10 25.90
CA ASN A 149 -7.40 6.55 26.76
C ASN A 149 -6.04 6.50 26.03
N ASN A 150 -5.94 7.09 24.83
CA ASN A 150 -4.79 7.00 23.93
C ASN A 150 -4.46 5.57 23.52
N ASN A 151 -5.46 4.70 23.38
CA ASN A 151 -5.29 3.46 22.63
C ASN A 151 -5.38 3.74 21.14
N TYR A 152 -4.49 3.13 20.38
CA TYR A 152 -4.38 3.32 18.94
C TYR A 152 -4.73 2.03 18.20
N ALA A 153 -5.38 2.15 17.04
CA ALA A 153 -5.62 1.02 16.16
C ALA A 153 -5.49 1.45 14.69
N ILE A 154 -5.27 0.46 13.82
CA ILE A 154 -5.18 0.64 12.36
C ILE A 154 -4.06 1.64 12.03
N SER A 155 -2.82 1.19 12.24
CA SER A 155 -1.62 1.93 11.87
C SER A 155 -1.60 2.24 10.38
N VAL A 156 -1.13 3.43 10.02
CA VAL A 156 -0.87 3.81 8.62
C VAL A 156 0.52 3.29 8.23
N PRO A 157 0.65 2.29 7.32
CA PRO A 157 1.96 1.72 7.02
C PRO A 157 2.93 2.77 6.47
N ARG A 158 4.20 2.72 6.86
CA ARG A 158 5.24 3.59 6.28
C ARG A 158 5.54 3.21 4.84
N LEU A 159 5.68 1.91 4.62
CA LEU A 159 6.05 1.32 3.35
C LEU A 159 5.01 0.29 2.96
N TYR A 160 4.72 0.22 1.67
CA TYR A 160 4.02 -0.89 1.04
C TYR A 160 5.02 -1.67 0.20
N TRP A 161 4.93 -2.99 0.23
CA TRP A 161 5.77 -3.85 -0.57
C TRP A 161 4.92 -4.84 -1.37
N LYS A 162 5.39 -5.21 -2.57
CA LYS A 162 4.77 -6.22 -3.42
C LYS A 162 5.87 -7.12 -4.00
N VAL A 163 5.71 -8.42 -3.87
CA VAL A 163 6.62 -9.43 -4.42
C VAL A 163 5.90 -10.18 -5.52
N LEU A 164 6.56 -10.29 -6.67
CA LEU A 164 6.16 -11.15 -7.76
C LEU A 164 7.05 -12.39 -7.70
N TYR A 165 6.44 -13.56 -7.58
CA TYR A 165 7.14 -14.84 -7.60
C TYR A 165 6.62 -15.70 -8.74
N GLU A 166 7.53 -16.16 -9.59
CA GLU A 166 7.28 -17.09 -10.69
C GLU A 166 7.71 -18.49 -10.24
N PRO A 167 6.78 -19.42 -9.97
CA PRO A 167 7.09 -20.68 -9.29
C PRO A 167 7.89 -21.70 -10.12
N GLU A 168 7.80 -21.69 -11.45
CA GLU A 168 8.43 -22.71 -12.31
C GLU A 168 9.96 -22.58 -12.29
N ASN A 169 10.48 -21.36 -12.52
CA ASN A 169 11.93 -21.10 -12.47
C ASN A 169 12.38 -20.58 -11.10
N LYS A 170 11.43 -20.35 -10.18
CA LYS A 170 11.67 -19.79 -8.84
C LYS A 170 12.35 -18.43 -8.92
N THR A 171 11.93 -17.60 -9.87
CA THR A 171 12.45 -16.23 -10.00
C THR A 171 11.51 -15.26 -9.29
N ALA A 172 12.07 -14.17 -8.74
CA ALA A 172 11.27 -13.22 -7.99
C ALA A 172 11.81 -11.80 -8.09
N ILE A 173 10.92 -10.82 -7.95
CA ILE A 173 11.29 -9.41 -7.78
C ILE A 173 10.35 -8.76 -6.77
N ALA A 174 10.86 -7.80 -6.00
CA ALA A 174 10.05 -7.03 -5.08
C ALA A 174 10.05 -5.54 -5.44
N PHE A 175 8.97 -4.88 -5.09
CA PHE A 175 8.78 -3.44 -5.24
C PHE A 175 8.39 -2.87 -3.89
N VAL A 176 8.92 -1.71 -3.56
CA VAL A 176 8.59 -0.99 -2.33
C VAL A 176 8.18 0.43 -2.68
N GLY A 177 7.13 0.93 -2.05
CA GLY A 177 6.65 2.30 -2.18
C GLY A 177 6.46 2.97 -0.83
N VAL A 178 6.86 4.23 -0.74
CA VAL A 178 6.78 5.05 0.48
C VAL A 178 5.39 5.71 0.56
N ASN A 179 4.69 5.44 1.66
CA ASN A 179 3.33 5.94 1.92
C ASN A 179 3.37 7.21 2.77
N ASN A 180 4.01 8.26 2.23
CA ASN A 180 4.01 9.59 2.84
C ASN A 180 4.33 10.68 1.80
N PRO A 181 3.33 11.44 1.30
CA PRO A 181 3.57 12.46 0.29
C PRO A 181 4.19 13.75 0.84
N TYR A 182 4.36 13.88 2.16
CA TYR A 182 4.89 15.08 2.82
C TYR A 182 6.36 14.98 3.17
N GLN A 183 6.91 13.77 3.15
CA GLN A 183 8.22 13.50 3.69
C GLN A 183 9.24 13.35 2.57
N LEU A 184 10.43 13.91 2.77
CA LEU A 184 11.59 13.52 1.98
C LEU A 184 12.03 12.11 2.38
N ILE A 185 12.63 11.39 1.42
CA ILE A 185 13.07 10.02 1.62
C ILE A 185 14.25 9.99 2.59
N ARG A 186 14.15 9.13 3.61
CA ARG A 186 15.18 8.92 4.62
C ARG A 186 15.82 7.54 4.42
N GLU A 187 16.99 7.34 5.02
CA GLU A 187 17.69 6.05 4.98
C GLU A 187 16.80 4.87 5.42
N LYS A 188 16.00 5.06 6.48
CA LYS A 188 15.04 4.04 6.98
C LYS A 188 13.91 3.68 6.02
N ASP A 189 13.74 4.45 4.94
CA ASP A 189 12.75 4.21 3.90
C ASP A 189 13.33 3.37 2.74
N ILE A 190 14.66 3.12 2.75
CA ILE A 190 15.37 2.30 1.76
C ILE A 190 15.73 0.96 2.39
N LEU A 191 15.02 -0.09 2.00
CA LEU A 191 15.14 -1.44 2.57
C LEU A 191 16.00 -2.41 1.75
N CYS A 192 16.56 -1.95 0.63
CA CYS A 192 17.36 -2.78 -0.26
C CYS A 192 18.13 -1.89 -1.25
N THR A 193 19.06 -2.49 -1.98
CA THR A 193 19.68 -1.87 -3.15
C THR A 193 18.65 -1.73 -4.27
N ASN A 194 18.50 -0.51 -4.80
CA ASN A 194 17.53 -0.25 -5.88
C ASN A 194 18.01 -0.84 -7.21
N ILE A 195 17.31 -1.86 -7.69
CA ILE A 195 17.59 -2.55 -8.97
C ILE A 195 16.64 -2.16 -10.11
N CYS A 196 15.86 -1.08 -9.99
CA CYS A 196 14.87 -0.72 -11.01
C CYS A 196 15.44 -0.43 -12.39
N SER A 197 16.73 -0.09 -12.50
CA SER A 197 17.41 0.09 -13.79
C SER A 197 17.39 -1.19 -14.65
N GLN A 198 17.19 -2.35 -14.04
CA GLN A 198 17.07 -3.64 -14.72
C GLN A 198 15.65 -3.93 -15.21
N VAL A 199 14.64 -3.16 -14.77
CA VAL A 199 13.22 -3.41 -15.02
C VAL A 199 12.69 -2.45 -16.09
N ASN A 200 12.64 -2.90 -17.34
CA ASN A 200 12.33 -2.05 -18.50
C ASN A 200 10.82 -1.86 -18.80
N TRP A 201 9.94 -2.59 -18.11
CA TRP A 201 8.49 -2.54 -18.32
C TRP A 201 7.75 -1.63 -17.32
N LEU A 202 8.47 -1.02 -16.37
CA LEU A 202 7.90 -0.08 -15.41
C LEU A 202 7.77 1.33 -16.00
N THR A 203 6.61 1.94 -15.78
CA THR A 203 6.25 3.28 -16.30
C THR A 203 5.94 4.30 -15.19
N TRP A 204 6.17 3.93 -13.94
CA TRP A 204 5.95 4.81 -12.78
C TRP A 204 6.94 5.98 -12.72
N LYS A 205 6.60 7.00 -11.92
CA LYS A 205 7.49 8.13 -11.65
C LYS A 205 8.20 7.87 -10.31
N ALA A 206 9.13 6.90 -10.31
CA ALA A 206 9.76 6.35 -9.10
C ALA A 206 10.27 7.40 -8.10
N ASN A 207 10.82 8.52 -8.59
CA ASN A 207 11.39 9.59 -7.76
C ASN A 207 10.39 10.68 -7.34
N ASP A 208 9.12 10.57 -7.72
CA ASP A 208 8.07 11.51 -7.32
C ASP A 208 7.54 11.13 -5.93
N ASN A 209 8.00 11.85 -4.92
CA ASN A 209 7.59 11.63 -3.53
C ASN A 209 6.08 11.82 -3.32
N THR A 210 5.44 12.73 -4.07
CA THR A 210 4.00 12.99 -3.94
C THR A 210 3.22 11.76 -4.39
N LEU A 211 3.65 11.14 -5.50
CA LEU A 211 3.07 9.90 -6.03
C LEU A 211 3.53 8.64 -5.28
N GLY A 212 4.31 8.81 -4.20
CA GLY A 212 4.95 7.76 -3.42
C GLY A 212 6.24 7.29 -4.07
N TYR A 213 7.38 7.72 -3.51
CA TYR A 213 8.69 7.26 -3.94
C TYR A 213 8.72 5.74 -3.96
N SER A 214 9.20 5.15 -5.05
CA SER A 214 9.16 3.70 -5.23
C SER A 214 10.46 3.17 -5.81
N TYR A 215 10.82 1.95 -5.44
CA TYR A 215 12.05 1.29 -5.88
C TYR A 215 11.86 -0.24 -5.96
N CYS A 216 12.84 -0.91 -6.55
CA CYS A 216 12.81 -2.34 -6.87
C CYS A 216 13.91 -3.03 -6.07
N CYS A 217 13.64 -4.22 -5.55
CA CYS A 217 14.55 -4.97 -4.70
C CYS A 217 14.76 -6.39 -5.22
N ASP A 218 15.95 -6.92 -4.96
CA ASP A 218 16.09 -8.36 -4.80
C ASP A 218 15.27 -8.80 -3.58
N VAL A 219 14.42 -9.81 -3.77
CA VAL A 219 13.51 -10.30 -2.72
C VAL A 219 14.30 -10.84 -1.52
N ARG A 220 15.48 -11.42 -1.75
CA ARG A 220 16.35 -11.99 -0.71
C ARG A 220 16.86 -10.91 0.23
N GLU A 221 17.28 -9.78 -0.33
CA GLU A 221 17.72 -8.61 0.45
C GLU A 221 16.54 -8.00 1.22
N LEU A 222 15.41 -7.78 0.54
CA LEU A 222 14.23 -7.18 1.18
C LEU A 222 13.71 -8.03 2.36
N ARG A 223 13.71 -9.36 2.25
CA ARG A 223 13.32 -10.26 3.35
C ARG A 223 14.18 -10.14 4.60
N GLY A 224 15.45 -9.74 4.45
CA GLY A 224 16.32 -9.46 5.59
C GLY A 224 15.80 -8.29 6.46
N ASN A 225 15.12 -7.33 5.84
CA ASN A 225 14.57 -6.14 6.50
C ASN A 225 13.06 -6.23 6.78
N VAL A 226 12.33 -7.09 6.07
CA VAL A 226 10.87 -7.23 6.15
C VAL A 226 10.50 -8.68 6.48
N THR A 227 10.35 -8.95 7.78
CA THR A 227 10.18 -10.32 8.31
C THR A 227 8.84 -10.98 8.02
N ASN A 228 7.82 -10.22 7.61
CA ASN A 228 6.50 -10.75 7.24
C ASN A 228 6.39 -11.15 5.75
N ILE A 229 7.46 -11.03 4.96
CA ILE A 229 7.50 -11.65 3.63
C ILE A 229 7.68 -13.16 3.80
N PRO A 230 6.81 -14.00 3.21
CA PRO A 230 6.91 -15.45 3.34
C PRO A 230 8.24 -16.00 2.83
N ASN A 231 8.68 -17.09 3.45
CA ASN A 231 9.88 -17.78 3.00
C ASN A 231 9.58 -18.70 1.80
N PHE A 232 10.29 -18.51 0.70
CA PHE A 232 10.25 -19.36 -0.48
C PHE A 232 11.59 -19.29 -1.23
N THR A 233 11.96 -20.36 -1.93
CA THR A 233 13.23 -20.44 -2.68
C THR A 233 13.25 -19.43 -3.83
N VAL A 234 14.36 -18.72 -4.02
CA VAL A 234 14.57 -17.77 -5.13
C VAL A 234 15.90 -18.08 -5.81
N ASN A 235 15.83 -18.46 -7.09
CA ASN A 235 16.98 -18.80 -7.92
C ASN A 235 17.51 -17.62 -8.73
N GLY A 236 16.71 -16.57 -8.93
CA GLY A 236 17.10 -15.40 -9.73
C GLY A 236 16.09 -14.26 -9.66
N ILE A 237 16.45 -13.14 -10.26
CA ILE A 237 15.59 -11.96 -10.36
C ILE A 237 14.59 -12.16 -11.51
N LEU A 238 13.32 -11.87 -11.27
CA LEU A 238 12.30 -11.84 -12.31
C LEU A 238 12.32 -10.48 -13.03
N LEU A 239 12.69 -10.48 -14.31
CA LEU A 239 12.82 -9.28 -15.16
C LEU A 239 11.88 -9.30 -16.36
#